data_AF-A0A2H6BCB9-F1
#
_entry.id   AF-A0A2H6BCB9-F1
#
_cell.length_a   1.000
_cell.length_b   1.000
_cell.length_c   1.000
_cell.angle_alpha   90.00
_cell.angle_beta   90.00
_cell.angle_gamma   90.00
#
_symmetry.space_group_name_H-M   'P 1'
#
loop_
_entity.id
_entity.type
_entity.pdbx_description
1 polymer ?
#
loop_
_entity_poly.entity_id
_entity_poly.type
_entity_poly.pdbx_seq_one_letter_code
_entity_poly.pdbx_strand_id
1 'polypeptide(L)' 'MIDLSSALASLVVAAGSRADGAASAARAIDDFVAQLDGAARNDALVRLRDAFQDIRFDGRVAGEILALLDARIANPAP' A
#
# COMPACT_ATOMS: atom_id res chain seq x y z
N MET A 1 -9.18 -4.36 14.80
CA MET A 1 -8.18 -3.30 15.01
C MET A 1 -7.40 -3.24 13.72
N ILE A 2 -7.57 -2.20 12.90
CA ILE A 2 -6.88 -2.09 11.61
C ILE A 2 -5.38 -1.98 11.89
N ASP A 3 -4.57 -2.92 11.37
CA ASP A 3 -3.14 -2.97 11.65
C ASP A 3 -2.34 -2.49 10.42
N LEU A 4 -1.91 -1.24 10.46
CA LEU A 4 -1.04 -0.63 9.46
C LEU A 4 0.23 -1.47 9.23
N SER A 5 0.76 -2.06 10.30
CA SER A 5 1.96 -2.90 10.27
C SER A 5 1.76 -4.17 9.45
N SER A 6 0.58 -4.79 9.51
CA SER A 6 0.22 -5.96 8.70
C SER A 6 0.13 -5.62 7.20
N ALA A 7 -0.49 -4.48 6.86
CA ALA A 7 -0.53 -4.00 5.49
C ALA A 7 0.88 -3.69 4.98
N LEU A 8 1.70 -3.00 5.78
CA LEU A 8 3.09 -2.68 5.46
C LEU A 8 3.94 -3.93 5.24
N ALA A 9 3.85 -4.92 6.12
CA ALA A 9 4.57 -6.18 5.98
C ALA A 9 4.20 -6.90 4.67
N SER A 10 2.92 -6.90 4.31
CA SER A 10 2.43 -7.47 3.05
C SER A 10 3.04 -6.75 1.84
N LEU A 11 3.13 -5.42 1.88
CA LEU A 11 3.78 -4.62 0.83
C LEU A 11 5.27 -4.90 0.72
N VAL A 12 5.98 -5.04 1.84
CA VAL A 12 7.43 -5.35 1.86
C VAL A 12 7.70 -6.72 1.26
N VAL A 13 6.90 -7.73 1.62
CA VAL A 13 7.01 -9.07 1.02
C VAL A 13 6.72 -9.02 -0.48
N ALA A 14 5.70 -8.27 -0.87
CA ALA A 14 5.36 -8.08 -2.27
C ALA A 14 6.49 -7.38 -3.06
N ALA A 15 7.12 -6.35 -2.48
CA ALA A 15 8.26 -5.64 -3.06
C ALA A 15 9.48 -6.55 -3.29
N GLY A 16 9.67 -7.56 -2.44
CA GLY A 16 10.71 -8.58 -2.59
C GLY A 16 10.40 -9.66 -3.64
N SER A 17 9.17 -9.72 -4.16
CA SER A 17 8.74 -10.74 -5.13
C SER A 17 9.02 -10.34 -6.58
N ARG A 18 9.50 -11.29 -7.40
CA ARG A 18 9.91 -11.05 -8.80
C ARG A 18 8.80 -11.17 -9.85
N ALA A 19 7.73 -11.91 -9.57
CA ALA A 19 6.73 -12.27 -10.60
C ALA A 19 5.43 -11.47 -10.49
N ASP A 20 4.93 -11.22 -9.27
CA ASP A 20 3.58 -10.69 -9.03
C ASP A 20 3.50 -9.74 -7.82
N GLY A 21 4.61 -9.08 -7.50
CA GLY A 21 4.67 -8.16 -6.36
C GLY A 21 3.64 -7.03 -6.44
N ALA A 22 3.51 -6.38 -7.59
CA ALA A 22 2.57 -5.27 -7.77
C ALA A 22 1.09 -5.70 -7.61
N ALA A 23 0.71 -6.86 -8.15
CA ALA A 23 -0.66 -7.38 -8.03
C ALA A 23 -0.99 -7.80 -6.59
N SER A 24 -0.02 -8.42 -5.91
CA SER A 24 -0.15 -8.81 -4.50
C SER A 24 -0.27 -7.60 -3.59
N ALA A 25 0.52 -6.56 -3.86
CA ALA A 25 0.46 -5.28 -3.17
C ALA A 25 -0.88 -4.57 -3.39
N ALA A 26 -1.37 -4.50 -4.63
CA ALA A 26 -2.67 -3.92 -4.95
C ALA A 26 -3.79 -4.58 -4.12
N ARG A 27 -3.79 -5.92 -4.05
CA ARG A 27 -4.76 -6.67 -3.24
C ARG A 27 -4.64 -6.39 -1.75
N ALA A 28 -3.42 -6.31 -1.22
CA ALA A 28 -3.19 -5.97 0.19
C ALA A 28 -3.68 -4.55 0.53
N ILE A 29 -3.49 -3.60 -0.39
CA ILE A 29 -4.00 -2.23 -0.26
C ILE A 29 -5.53 -2.24 -0.28
N ASP A 30 -6.16 -2.99 -1.20
CA ASP A 30 -7.61 -3.11 -1.28
C ASP A 30 -8.22 -3.71 -0.01
N ASP A 31 -7.64 -4.79 0.52
CA ASP A 31 -8.09 -5.41 1.78
C ASP A 31 -7.97 -4.45 2.97
N PHE A 32 -6.88 -3.67 3.04
CA PHE A 32 -6.67 -2.65 4.06
C PHE A 32 -7.71 -1.52 3.96
N VAL A 33 -7.93 -1.02 2.75
CA VAL A 33 -8.86 0.08 2.41
C VAL A 33 -10.32 -0.32 2.59
N ALA A 34 -10.67 -1.59 2.39
CA ALA A 34 -12.01 -2.14 2.61
C ALA A 34 -12.40 -2.21 4.09
N GLN A 35 -11.42 -2.26 4.99
CA GLN A 35 -11.63 -2.28 6.44
C GLN A 35 -11.76 -0.89 7.08
N LEU A 36 -11.61 0.17 6.27
CA LEU A 36 -11.59 1.56 6.72
C LEU A 36 -12.83 2.32 6.26
N ASP A 37 -13.40 3.12 7.16
CA ASP A 37 -14.41 4.12 6.82
C ASP A 37 -13.85 5.16 5.85
N GLY A 38 -14.69 5.67 4.95
CA GLY A 38 -14.28 6.55 3.85
C GLY A 38 -13.47 7.79 4.28
N ALA A 39 -13.77 8.34 5.47
CA ALA A 39 -13.03 9.48 6.03
C ALA A 39 -11.61 9.12 6.53
N ALA A 40 -11.42 7.90 7.05
CA ALA A 40 -10.12 7.44 7.57
C ALA A 40 -9.24 6.80 6.48
N ARG A 41 -9.85 6.38 5.37
CA ARG A 41 -9.21 5.71 4.25
C ARG A 41 -8.03 6.48 3.66
N ASN A 42 -8.23 7.77 3.36
CA ASN A 42 -7.20 8.57 2.69
C ASN A 42 -6.00 8.81 3.62
N ASP A 43 -6.26 9.21 4.87
CA ASP A 43 -5.21 9.40 5.89
C ASP A 43 -4.40 8.11 6.13
N ALA A 44 -5.08 6.96 6.19
CA ALA A 44 -4.43 5.68 6.34
C ALA A 44 -3.56 5.28 5.13
N LEU A 45 -4.01 5.58 3.90
CA LEU A 45 -3.22 5.37 2.68
C LEU A 45 -1.97 6.25 2.64
N VAL A 46 -2.09 7.51 3.04
CA VAL A 46 -0.93 8.44 3.15
C VAL A 46 0.08 7.89 4.16
N ARG A 47 -0.37 7.46 5.34
CA ARG A 47 0.51 6.85 6.36
C ARG A 47 1.17 5.56 5.86
N LEU A 48 0.44 4.72 5.13
CA LEU A 48 0.97 3.48 4.58
C LEU A 48 2.04 3.75 3.52
N ARG A 49 1.83 4.76 2.66
CA ARG A 49 2.81 5.21 1.67
C ARG A 49 4.08 5.72 2.33
N ASP A 50 3.96 6.63 3.29
CA ASP A 50 5.13 7.19 3.97
C ASP A 50 5.91 6.09 4.71
N ALA A 51 5.21 5.18 5.38
CA ALA A 51 5.85 4.04 6.05
C ALA A 51 6.55 3.10 5.06
N PHE A 52 5.96 2.83 3.90
CA PHE A 52 6.60 1.98 2.88
C PHE A 52 7.80 2.68 2.22
N GLN A 53 7.71 3.98 1.99
CA GLN A 53 8.81 4.79 1.45
C GLN A 53 10.01 4.86 2.41
N ASP A 54 9.77 4.93 3.72
CA ASP A 54 10.83 5.01 4.74
C ASP A 54 11.71 3.74 4.80
N ILE A 55 11.19 2.59 4.37
CA ILE A 55 11.93 1.32 4.32
C ILE A 55 13.03 1.36 3.23
N ARG A 56 13.04 2.36 2.34
CA ARG A 56 14.03 2.53 1.26
C ARG A 56 14.23 1.27 0.42
N PHE A 57 13.13 0.63 0.05
CA PHE A 57 13.15 -0.54 -0.82
C PHE A 57 13.50 -0.10 -2.24
N ASP A 58 14.71 -0.43 -2.70
CA ASP A 58 15.16 -0.14 -4.07
C ASP A 58 14.77 -1.30 -4.99
N GLY A 59 13.81 -1.04 -5.89
CA GLY A 59 13.35 -2.04 -6.84
C GLY A 59 12.20 -1.56 -7.71
N ARG A 60 12.10 -2.11 -8.93
CA ARG A 60 11.01 -1.79 -9.87
C ARG A 60 9.63 -1.95 -9.21
N VAL A 61 9.43 -3.04 -8.48
CA VAL A 61 8.17 -3.34 -7.79
C VAL A 61 7.87 -2.33 -6.69
N ALA A 62 8.88 -1.86 -5.95
CA ALA A 62 8.68 -0.84 -4.93
C ALA A 62 8.17 0.49 -5.53
N GLY A 63 8.71 0.87 -6.70
CA GLY A 63 8.21 2.02 -7.46
C GLY A 63 6.77 1.82 -7.93
N GLU A 64 6.41 0.61 -8.38
CA GLU A 64 5.03 0.28 -8.78
C GLU A 64 4.07 0.33 -7.58
N ILE A 65 4.49 -0.14 -6.40
CA ILE A 65 3.71 -0.07 -5.16
C ILE A 65 3.46 1.38 -4.73
N LEU A 66 4.49 2.22 -4.77
CA LEU A 66 4.35 3.66 -4.46
C LEU A 66 3.38 4.34 -5.44
N ALA A 67 3.50 4.04 -6.74
CA ALA A 67 2.59 4.58 -7.76
C ALA A 67 1.14 4.13 -7.53
N LEU A 68 0.91 2.88 -7.10
CA LEU A 68 -0.42 2.38 -6.75
C LEU A 68 -1.01 3.13 -5.54
N LEU A 69 -0.22 3.36 -4.51
CA LEU A 69 -0.63 4.12 -3.32
C LEU A 69 -0.96 5.57 -3.69
N ASP A 70 -0.10 6.25 -4.45
CA ASP A 70 -0.33 7.61 -4.93
C ASP A 70 -1.61 7.71 -5.79
N ALA A 71 -1.85 6.74 -6.67
CA ALA A 71 -3.08 6.70 -7.48
C ALA A 71 -4.35 6.57 -6.63
N ARG A 72 -4.32 5.78 -5.54
CA ARG A 72 -5.46 5.63 -4.62
C ARG A 72 -5.66 6.83 -3.71
N ILE A 73 -4.60 7.51 -3.32
CA ILE A 73 -4.66 8.78 -2.57
C ILE A 73 -5.26 9.87 -3.45
N ALA A 74 -4.85 9.95 -4.71
CA ALA A 74 -5.34 10.94 -5.67
C ALA A 74 -6.80 10.69 -6.12
N ASN A 75 -7.24 9.42 -6.11
CA ASN A 75 -8.60 9.03 -6.46
C ASN A 75 -9.25 8.25 -5.32
N PRO A 76 -9.62 8.93 -4.21
CA PRO A 76 -10.32 8.29 -3.12
C PRO A 76 -11.69 7.84 -3.62
N ALA A 77 -11.90 6.52 -3.73
CA ALA A 77 -13.18 5.97 -4.14
C ALA A 77 -14.31 6.53 -3.24
N PRO A 78 -15.47 6.92 -3.84
CA PRO A 78 -16.60 7.51 -3.13
C PRO A 78 -17.20 6.60 -2.07
#